data_AF-A0A7Z9WER3-F1
#
_entry.id   AF-A0A7Z9WER3-F1
#
_cell.length_a   1.000
_cell.length_b   1.000
_cell.length_c   1.000
_cell.angle_alpha   90.00
_cell.angle_beta   90.00
_cell.angle_gamma   90.00
#
_symmetry.space_group_name_H-M   'P 1'
#
loop_
_entity.id
_entity.type
_entity.pdbx_description
1 polymer ?
#
loop_
_entity_poly.entity_id
_entity_poly.type
_entity_poly.pdbx_seq_one_letter_code
_entity_poly.pdbx_strand_id
1 'polypeptide(L)'
;MFMSTEFVEPTRRDLESKFKFSCYKGIACFTQCCRRADIILTPFDVLKLKKELGIPSDEFLAKYTRLYVDEKSGQPYAVLKMTEEDGKCPFVTEEGCSVYESRPLNCRYYPVGKGLMVAASDRGPVKEEFYFFIKDPNCLGYKEDKEWTIGQWRVNQGADEYDEMNYEWNDIQLRRRGASGPPLDQDKQQLVFMASYDVDKFRSFIFESRFLELFEVDEQELEKMKDDDIAMMRFGFKYLKYILMIEETLKMRVGAEKSG
;
A
#
# COMPACT_ATOMS: atom_id res chain seq x y z
N MET A 1 -6.57 -8.93 15.11
CA MET A 1 -6.47 -8.68 13.66
C MET A 1 -6.57 -7.18 13.47
N PHE A 2 -5.66 -6.57 12.72
CA PHE A 2 -5.56 -5.10 12.63
C PHE A 2 -6.79 -4.45 12.00
N MET A 3 -7.42 -5.09 11.00
CA MET A 3 -8.62 -4.57 10.34
C MET A 3 -9.87 -5.29 10.87
N SER A 4 -10.94 -4.52 11.13
CA SER A 4 -12.25 -5.09 11.44
C SER A 4 -12.83 -5.84 10.25
N THR A 5 -13.41 -7.01 10.51
CA THR A 5 -14.12 -7.83 9.52
C THR A 5 -15.63 -7.82 9.75
N GLU A 6 -16.14 -6.96 10.63
CA GLU A 6 -17.54 -6.94 11.08
C GLU A 6 -18.54 -6.87 9.92
N PHE A 7 -18.24 -6.05 8.92
CA PHE A 7 -19.11 -5.82 7.76
C PHE A 7 -18.65 -6.53 6.49
N VAL A 8 -17.65 -7.42 6.58
CA VAL A 8 -17.15 -8.15 5.41
C VAL A 8 -18.09 -9.31 5.13
N GLU A 9 -18.67 -9.35 3.92
CA GLU A 9 -19.41 -10.53 3.48
C GLU A 9 -18.44 -11.72 3.32
N PRO A 10 -18.73 -12.89 3.92
CA PRO A 10 -17.87 -14.07 3.83
C PRO A 10 -18.05 -14.82 2.49
N THR A 11 -18.20 -14.07 1.39
CA THR A 11 -18.41 -14.61 0.05
C THR A 11 -17.30 -14.14 -0.87
N ARG A 12 -16.56 -15.10 -1.45
CA ARG A 12 -15.55 -14.84 -2.47
C ARG A 12 -16.23 -14.29 -3.73
N ARG A 13 -15.71 -13.20 -4.26
CA ARG A 13 -16.13 -12.54 -5.51
C ARG A 13 -14.97 -12.52 -6.49
N ASP A 14 -15.31 -12.31 -7.76
CA ASP A 14 -14.42 -12.18 -8.90
C ASP A 14 -14.70 -10.87 -9.66
N LEU A 15 -13.98 -10.63 -10.76
CA LEU A 15 -14.12 -9.41 -11.54
C LEU A 15 -15.50 -9.25 -12.21
N GLU A 16 -16.20 -10.35 -12.49
CA GLU A 16 -17.52 -10.36 -13.13
C GLU A 16 -18.68 -10.23 -12.14
N SER A 17 -18.40 -10.37 -10.85
CA SER A 17 -19.36 -10.21 -9.77
C SER A 17 -20.03 -8.82 -9.83
N LYS A 18 -21.36 -8.81 -9.88
CA LYS A 18 -22.17 -7.59 -10.01
C LYS A 18 -22.61 -7.04 -8.67
N PHE A 19 -22.76 -5.72 -8.61
CA PHE A 19 -23.35 -5.01 -7.48
C PHE A 19 -23.94 -3.67 -7.92
N LYS A 20 -24.86 -3.15 -7.10
CA LYS A 20 -25.43 -1.81 -7.23
C LYS A 20 -24.75 -0.86 -6.26
N PHE A 21 -24.22 0.25 -6.76
CA PHE A 21 -23.57 1.24 -5.92
C PHE A 21 -23.41 2.61 -6.57
N SER A 22 -23.68 3.67 -5.81
CA SER A 22 -23.25 5.03 -6.15
C SER A 22 -22.93 5.81 -4.87
N CYS A 23 -21.87 6.61 -4.89
CA CYS A 23 -21.50 7.53 -3.81
C CYS A 23 -21.24 8.92 -4.41
N TYR A 24 -21.97 9.93 -3.96
CA TYR A 24 -21.94 11.28 -4.52
C TYR A 24 -22.22 12.32 -3.43
N LYS A 25 -21.76 13.55 -3.66
CA LYS A 25 -22.09 14.68 -2.77
C LYS A 25 -23.61 14.87 -2.74
N GLY A 26 -24.21 14.82 -1.56
CA GLY A 26 -25.65 14.94 -1.35
C GLY A 26 -26.36 13.63 -0.94
N ILE A 27 -25.72 12.47 -1.06
CA ILE A 27 -26.25 11.26 -0.43
C ILE A 27 -26.25 11.42 1.10
N ALA A 28 -27.26 10.91 1.80
CA ALA A 28 -27.43 11.16 3.24
C ALA A 28 -26.26 10.62 4.11
N CYS A 29 -25.51 9.63 3.64
CA CYS A 29 -24.33 9.10 4.31
C CYS A 29 -23.00 9.72 3.83
N PHE A 30 -23.03 10.82 3.06
CA PHE A 30 -21.83 11.43 2.48
C PHE A 30 -20.77 11.71 3.54
N THR A 31 -19.51 11.33 3.28
CA THR A 31 -18.34 11.41 4.18
C THR A 31 -18.39 10.59 5.47
N GLN A 32 -19.49 9.89 5.78
CA GLN A 32 -19.59 9.15 7.05
C GLN A 32 -18.62 7.96 7.13
N CYS A 33 -18.29 7.34 5.99
CA CYS A 33 -17.29 6.27 5.91
C CYS A 33 -15.84 6.78 6.10
N CYS A 34 -15.60 8.09 6.02
CA CYS A 34 -14.29 8.70 6.26
C CYS A 34 -14.00 8.87 7.77
N ARG A 35 -14.47 7.91 8.58
CA ARG A 35 -14.35 7.88 10.03
C ARG A 35 -13.92 6.47 10.44
N ARG A 36 -12.92 6.38 11.32
CA ARG A 36 -12.55 5.13 12.02
C ARG A 36 -12.22 3.93 11.11
N ALA A 37 -11.54 4.16 9.99
CA ALA A 37 -10.98 3.10 9.17
C ALA A 37 -9.48 2.94 9.45
N ASP A 38 -9.03 1.73 9.74
CA ASP A 38 -7.60 1.41 9.79
C ASP A 38 -7.06 1.31 8.35
N ILE A 39 -6.72 2.46 7.77
CA ILE A 39 -6.23 2.55 6.39
C ILE A 39 -4.72 2.33 6.38
N ILE A 40 -4.30 1.09 6.11
CA ILE A 40 -2.91 0.81 5.71
C ILE A 40 -2.67 1.47 4.35
N LEU A 41 -1.62 2.29 4.28
CA LEU A 41 -1.17 2.90 3.03
C LEU A 41 -0.21 1.96 2.31
N THR A 42 -0.32 1.91 0.99
CA THR A 42 0.68 1.30 0.11
C THR A 42 1.80 2.31 -0.19
N PRO A 43 2.98 1.86 -0.66
CA PRO A 43 4.03 2.75 -1.14
C PRO A 43 3.53 3.80 -2.15
N PHE A 44 2.70 3.37 -3.10
CA PHE A 44 2.17 4.26 -4.12
C PHE A 44 1.15 5.27 -3.57
N ASP A 45 0.39 4.90 -2.53
CA ASP A 45 -0.48 5.85 -1.83
C ASP A 45 0.34 6.99 -1.22
N VAL A 46 1.46 6.66 -0.57
CA VAL A 46 2.36 7.67 0.04
C VAL A 46 2.91 8.61 -1.03
N LEU A 47 3.38 8.08 -2.17
CA LEU A 47 3.88 8.90 -3.29
C LEU A 47 2.82 9.86 -3.83
N LYS A 48 1.59 9.37 -4.07
CA LYS A 48 0.50 10.19 -4.60
C LYS A 48 0.10 11.27 -3.60
N LEU A 49 -0.03 10.92 -2.32
CA LEU A 49 -0.44 11.86 -1.28
C LEU A 49 0.62 12.92 -0.97
N LYS A 50 1.91 12.55 -0.84
CA LYS A 50 2.98 13.54 -0.63
C LYS A 50 3.03 14.56 -1.79
N LYS A 51 2.84 14.07 -3.02
CA LYS A 51 2.86 14.89 -4.24
C LYS A 51 1.66 15.84 -4.30
N GLU A 52 0.46 15.34 -3.99
CA GLU A 52 -0.76 16.15 -3.90
C GLU A 52 -0.62 17.28 -2.87
N LEU A 53 0.00 16.98 -1.73
CA LEU A 53 0.20 17.92 -0.62
C LEU A 53 1.41 18.85 -0.82
N GLY A 54 2.28 18.55 -1.78
CA GLY A 54 3.50 19.32 -2.05
C GLY A 54 4.53 19.27 -0.93
N ILE A 55 4.61 18.15 -0.19
CA ILE A 55 5.54 17.97 0.94
C ILE A 55 6.44 16.74 0.74
N PRO A 56 7.62 16.69 1.39
CA PRO A 56 8.48 15.50 1.42
C PRO A 56 7.83 14.29 2.13
N SER A 57 8.34 13.07 1.86
CA SER A 57 7.81 11.82 2.42
C SER A 57 7.96 11.74 3.94
N ASP A 58 9.07 12.20 4.49
CA ASP A 58 9.32 12.21 5.94
C ASP A 58 8.31 13.11 6.67
N GLU A 59 8.06 14.31 6.14
CA GLU A 59 7.04 15.23 6.67
C GLU A 59 5.64 14.63 6.55
N PHE A 60 5.30 14.04 5.40
CA PHE A 60 4.01 13.36 5.21
C PHE A 60 3.81 12.24 6.23
N LEU A 61 4.80 11.36 6.38
CA LEU A 61 4.74 10.22 7.29
C LEU A 61 4.60 10.67 8.74
N ALA A 62 5.37 11.68 9.17
CA ALA A 62 5.32 12.20 10.53
C ALA A 62 3.96 12.85 10.85
N LYS A 63 3.38 13.58 9.91
CA LYS A 63 2.15 14.36 10.13
C LYS A 63 0.87 13.54 9.96
N TYR A 64 0.83 12.67 8.96
CA TYR A 64 -0.41 12.02 8.51
C TYR A 64 -0.45 10.51 8.75
N THR A 65 0.62 9.90 9.29
CA THR A 65 0.64 8.45 9.52
C THR A 65 1.03 8.09 10.95
N ARG A 66 0.78 6.83 11.29
CA ARG A 66 1.32 6.15 12.47
C ARG A 66 1.95 4.84 12.02
N LEU A 67 3.02 4.43 12.69
CA LEU A 67 3.63 3.12 12.49
C LEU A 67 2.75 2.05 13.14
N TYR A 68 2.41 1.01 12.39
CA TYR A 68 1.88 -0.24 12.91
C TYR A 68 2.84 -1.37 12.58
N VAL A 69 3.25 -2.16 13.56
CA VAL A 69 4.06 -3.36 13.36
C VAL A 69 3.18 -4.59 13.59
N ASP A 70 3.08 -5.45 12.59
CA ASP A 70 2.35 -6.71 12.74
C ASP A 70 3.07 -7.62 13.72
N GLU A 71 2.36 -8.03 14.78
CA GLU A 71 2.93 -8.78 15.90
C GLU A 71 3.51 -10.14 15.50
N LYS A 72 2.99 -10.75 14.42
CA LYS A 72 3.40 -12.09 13.99
C LYS A 72 4.60 -12.07 13.07
N SER A 73 4.63 -11.13 12.12
CA SER A 73 5.66 -11.06 11.07
C SER A 73 6.73 -10.02 11.35
N GLY A 74 6.49 -9.11 12.31
CA GLY A 74 7.31 -7.92 12.52
C GLY A 74 7.20 -6.93 11.36
N GLN A 75 6.27 -7.09 10.42
CA GLN A 75 6.17 -6.23 9.25
C GLN A 75 5.67 -4.83 9.65
N PRO A 76 6.41 -3.76 9.32
CA PRO A 76 5.96 -2.39 9.56
C PRO A 76 5.04 -1.91 8.42
N TYR A 77 4.02 -1.16 8.82
CA TYR A 77 3.04 -0.54 7.94
C TYR A 77 2.85 0.94 8.31
N ALA A 78 2.81 1.79 7.29
CA ALA A 78 2.31 3.16 7.45
C ALA A 78 0.78 3.12 7.45
N VAL A 79 0.16 3.59 8.52
CA VAL A 79 -1.30 3.64 8.66
C VAL A 79 -1.72 5.10 8.72
N LEU A 80 -2.74 5.48 7.96
CA LEU A 80 -3.28 6.83 8.02
C LEU A 80 -3.72 7.19 9.45
N LYS A 81 -3.21 8.31 9.96
CA LYS A 81 -3.54 8.82 11.29
C LYS A 81 -4.88 9.56 11.22
N MET A 82 -5.88 9.04 11.92
CA MET A 82 -7.17 9.72 12.11
C MET A 82 -7.04 10.85 13.14
N THR A 83 -7.89 11.86 13.03
CA THR A 83 -7.94 12.99 13.98
C THR A 83 -8.33 12.51 15.38
N GLU A 84 -7.71 13.09 16.41
CA GLU A 84 -7.95 12.68 17.80
C GLU A 84 -9.32 13.12 18.34
N GLU A 85 -9.85 14.25 17.86
CA GLU A 85 -11.11 14.82 18.33
C GLU A 85 -12.33 13.97 17.94
N ASP A 86 -12.39 13.52 16.69
CA ASP A 86 -13.59 12.89 16.13
C ASP A 86 -13.32 11.64 15.27
N GLY A 87 -12.08 11.19 15.19
CA GLY A 87 -11.68 9.98 14.47
C GLY A 87 -11.91 10.06 12.95
N LYS A 88 -11.95 11.27 12.39
CA LYS A 88 -12.08 11.51 10.95
C LYS A 88 -10.75 11.39 10.23
N CYS A 89 -10.85 11.08 8.94
CA CYS A 89 -9.71 11.24 8.03
C CYS A 89 -9.27 12.71 8.00
N PRO A 90 -7.96 13.01 8.10
CA PRO A 90 -7.47 14.41 8.10
C PRO A 90 -7.73 15.14 6.78
N PHE A 91 -8.07 14.42 5.70
CA PHE A 91 -8.37 14.98 4.39
C PHE A 91 -9.88 15.13 4.13
N VAL A 92 -10.76 14.72 5.05
CA VAL A 92 -12.20 14.86 4.84
C VAL A 92 -12.68 16.24 5.29
N THR A 93 -13.45 16.89 4.42
CA THR A 93 -14.10 18.18 4.67
C THR A 93 -15.61 18.03 4.46
N GLU A 94 -16.39 19.06 4.77
CA GLU A 94 -17.83 19.10 4.47
C GLU A 94 -18.12 18.95 2.96
N GLU A 95 -17.18 19.40 2.13
CA GLU A 95 -17.27 19.35 0.67
C GLU A 95 -16.85 17.99 0.09
N GLY A 96 -16.25 17.12 0.90
CA GLY A 96 -15.72 15.82 0.50
C GLY A 96 -14.24 15.65 0.84
N CYS A 97 -13.60 14.65 0.23
CA CYS A 97 -12.17 14.40 0.41
C CYS A 97 -11.35 15.43 -0.36
N SER A 98 -10.48 16.18 0.33
CA SER A 98 -9.62 17.20 -0.28
C SER A 98 -8.54 16.62 -1.20
N VAL A 99 -8.25 15.32 -1.06
CA VAL A 99 -7.29 14.57 -1.90
C VAL A 99 -8.00 13.49 -2.70
N TYR A 100 -9.25 13.71 -3.13
CA TYR A 100 -10.09 12.66 -3.72
C TYR A 100 -9.40 11.95 -4.90
N GLU A 101 -8.77 12.69 -5.82
CA GLU A 101 -8.07 12.12 -6.97
C GLU A 101 -6.79 11.35 -6.61
N SER A 102 -6.23 11.61 -5.43
CA SER A 102 -5.03 10.95 -4.89
C SER A 102 -5.35 10.00 -3.72
N ARG A 103 -6.63 9.71 -3.49
CA ARG A 103 -7.09 8.93 -2.32
C ARG A 103 -6.46 7.52 -2.28
N PRO A 104 -6.25 6.97 -1.07
CA PRO A 104 -5.62 5.66 -0.91
C PRO A 104 -6.35 4.52 -1.62
N LEU A 105 -5.62 3.46 -1.96
CA LEU A 105 -6.15 2.27 -2.62
C LEU A 105 -7.35 1.66 -1.88
N ASN A 106 -7.29 1.56 -0.55
CA ASN A 106 -8.43 1.09 0.26
C ASN A 106 -9.70 1.93 0.05
N CYS A 107 -9.56 3.25 -0.07
CA CYS A 107 -10.67 4.16 -0.31
C CYS A 107 -11.21 4.06 -1.74
N ARG A 108 -10.36 3.74 -2.73
CA ARG A 108 -10.79 3.48 -4.12
C ARG A 108 -11.57 2.19 -4.24
N TYR A 109 -11.16 1.19 -3.47
CA TYR A 109 -11.79 -0.12 -3.49
C TYR A 109 -13.19 -0.09 -2.87
N TYR A 110 -13.38 0.64 -1.77
CA TYR A 110 -14.66 0.68 -1.06
C TYR A 110 -15.85 0.96 -2.02
N PRO A 111 -16.92 0.15 -1.97
CA PRO A 111 -17.25 -0.83 -0.93
C PRO A 111 -16.81 -2.26 -1.27
N VAL A 112 -15.97 -2.42 -2.30
CA VAL A 112 -15.29 -3.68 -2.62
C VAL A 112 -14.03 -3.77 -1.75
N GLY A 113 -13.69 -4.97 -1.29
CA GLY A 113 -12.38 -5.28 -0.73
C GLY A 113 -11.61 -6.23 -1.65
N LYS A 114 -10.29 -6.15 -1.60
CA LYS A 114 -9.38 -7.05 -2.32
C LYS A 114 -8.58 -7.88 -1.32
N GLY A 115 -8.52 -9.18 -1.55
CA GLY A 115 -7.67 -10.13 -0.86
C GLY A 115 -6.66 -10.76 -1.81
N LEU A 116 -5.48 -11.07 -1.29
CA LEU A 116 -4.44 -11.81 -1.98
C LEU A 116 -4.04 -13.00 -1.09
N MET A 117 -4.00 -14.19 -1.68
CA MET A 117 -3.63 -15.42 -0.99
C MET A 117 -2.74 -16.31 -1.86
N VAL A 118 -2.00 -17.21 -1.22
CA VAL A 118 -1.32 -18.31 -1.89
C VAL A 118 -2.23 -19.53 -1.77
N ALA A 119 -2.72 -20.02 -2.90
CA ALA A 119 -3.51 -21.25 -2.97
C ALA A 119 -2.62 -22.42 -3.41
N ALA A 120 -2.86 -23.60 -2.85
CA ALA A 120 -2.24 -24.82 -3.34
C ALA A 120 -2.84 -25.19 -4.71
N SER A 121 -2.00 -25.57 -5.67
CA SER A 121 -2.44 -26.11 -6.96
C SER A 121 -1.57 -27.31 -7.36
N ASP A 122 -2.06 -28.13 -8.30
CA ASP A 122 -1.33 -29.27 -8.86
C ASP A 122 0.01 -28.88 -9.50
N ARG A 123 0.18 -27.61 -9.87
CA ARG A 123 1.40 -27.03 -10.46
C ARG A 123 2.27 -26.28 -9.45
N GLY A 124 2.00 -26.46 -8.17
CA GLY A 124 2.64 -25.73 -7.07
C GLY A 124 1.80 -24.55 -6.56
N PRO A 125 2.31 -23.79 -5.59
CA PRO A 125 1.58 -22.66 -5.01
C PRO A 125 1.32 -21.57 -6.07
N VAL A 126 0.07 -21.11 -6.17
CA VAL A 126 -0.33 -20.05 -7.10
C VAL A 126 -0.86 -18.86 -6.32
N LYS A 127 -0.52 -17.65 -6.77
CA LYS A 127 -1.10 -16.42 -6.23
C LYS A 127 -2.54 -16.29 -6.74
N GLU A 128 -3.48 -16.21 -5.83
CA GLU A 128 -4.86 -15.96 -6.14
C GLU A 128 -5.31 -14.63 -5.54
N GLU A 129 -5.85 -13.77 -6.40
CA GLU A 129 -6.62 -12.61 -5.98
C GLU A 129 -8.09 -13.00 -5.81
N PHE A 130 -8.74 -12.34 -4.86
CA PHE A 130 -10.17 -12.45 -4.69
C PHE A 130 -10.75 -11.14 -4.18
N TYR A 131 -12.05 -10.99 -4.35
CA TYR A 131 -12.76 -9.80 -3.92
C TYR A 131 -13.86 -10.18 -2.93
N PHE A 132 -14.36 -9.19 -2.21
CA PHE A 132 -15.48 -9.33 -1.30
C PHE A 132 -16.20 -7.97 -1.19
N PHE A 133 -17.43 -7.97 -0.69
CA PHE A 133 -18.16 -6.73 -0.44
C PHE A 133 -18.12 -6.39 1.04
N ILE A 134 -18.07 -5.10 1.34
CA ILE A 134 -18.15 -4.54 2.69
C ILE A 134 -19.56 -3.93 2.83
N LYS A 135 -20.45 -4.60 3.57
CA LYS A 135 -21.86 -4.23 3.73
C LYS A 135 -22.09 -3.48 5.04
N ASP A 136 -21.45 -2.32 5.18
CA ASP A 136 -21.75 -1.42 6.30
C ASP A 136 -23.21 -0.93 6.18
N PRO A 137 -24.07 -1.18 7.19
CA PRO A 137 -25.47 -0.76 7.14
C PRO A 137 -25.66 0.75 7.04
N ASN A 138 -24.65 1.56 7.40
CA ASN A 138 -24.66 3.01 7.27
C ASN A 138 -24.31 3.47 5.84
N CYS A 139 -23.81 2.58 4.98
CA CYS A 139 -23.50 2.90 3.60
C CYS A 139 -24.76 2.84 2.73
N LEU A 140 -25.39 4.01 2.53
CA LEU A 140 -26.59 4.12 1.71
C LEU A 140 -26.31 3.99 0.20
N GLY A 141 -25.04 4.00 -0.22
CA GLY A 141 -24.67 3.86 -1.63
C GLY A 141 -25.12 2.55 -2.26
N TYR A 142 -25.30 1.47 -1.48
CA TYR A 142 -25.87 0.21 -1.97
C TYR A 142 -27.36 0.28 -2.33
N LYS A 143 -28.07 1.34 -1.93
CA LYS A 143 -29.49 1.55 -2.26
C LYS A 143 -29.70 2.26 -3.60
N GLU A 144 -28.62 2.71 -4.22
CA GLU A 144 -28.63 3.39 -5.51
C GLU A 144 -28.72 2.38 -6.65
N ASP A 145 -29.24 2.78 -7.81
CA ASP A 145 -29.55 1.85 -8.90
C ASP A 145 -28.41 1.60 -9.90
N LYS A 146 -27.31 2.34 -9.78
CA LYS A 146 -26.18 2.21 -10.70
C LYS A 146 -25.51 0.85 -10.54
N GLU A 147 -25.53 0.06 -11.60
CA GLU A 147 -24.93 -1.27 -11.64
C GLU A 147 -23.46 -1.25 -12.09
N TRP A 148 -22.67 -2.13 -11.50
CA TRP A 148 -21.26 -2.33 -11.79
C TRP A 148 -20.91 -3.81 -11.75
N THR A 149 -19.90 -4.21 -12.53
CA THR A 149 -19.04 -5.34 -12.15
C THR A 149 -17.85 -4.84 -11.32
N ILE A 150 -17.22 -5.72 -10.54
CA ILE A 150 -15.99 -5.37 -9.80
C ILE A 150 -14.89 -4.89 -10.76
N GLY A 151 -14.75 -5.52 -11.93
CA GLY A 151 -13.81 -5.08 -12.97
C GLY A 151 -14.07 -3.64 -13.42
N GLN A 152 -15.32 -3.28 -13.71
CA GLN A 152 -15.70 -1.91 -14.08
C GLN A 152 -15.46 -0.92 -12.94
N TRP A 153 -15.79 -1.30 -11.71
CA TRP A 153 -15.58 -0.45 -10.53
C TRP A 153 -14.11 -0.10 -10.33
N ARG A 154 -13.21 -1.10 -10.45
CA ARG A 154 -11.76 -0.88 -10.31
C ARG A 154 -11.24 0.17 -11.28
N VAL A 155 -11.57 0.04 -12.55
CA VAL A 155 -11.17 1.00 -13.59
C VAL A 155 -11.81 2.36 -13.33
N ASN A 156 -13.09 2.40 -12.98
CA ASN A 156 -13.78 3.66 -12.70
C ASN A 156 -13.20 4.42 -11.49
N GLN A 157 -12.70 3.70 -10.49
CA GLN A 157 -12.12 4.28 -9.29
C GLN A 157 -10.58 4.45 -9.39
N GLY A 158 -9.97 4.08 -10.51
CA GLY A 158 -8.52 4.12 -10.73
C GLY A 158 -7.73 3.18 -9.81
N ALA A 159 -8.36 2.09 -9.33
CA ALA A 159 -7.70 1.11 -8.46
C ALA A 159 -6.74 0.19 -9.23
N ASP A 160 -6.96 0.03 -10.54
CA ASP A 160 -6.13 -0.77 -11.45
C ASP A 160 -4.72 -0.20 -11.61
N GLU A 161 -4.56 1.12 -11.76
CA GLU A 161 -3.24 1.78 -11.77
C GLU A 161 -2.47 1.52 -10.46
N TYR A 162 -3.17 1.64 -9.33
CA TYR A 162 -2.57 1.44 -8.00
C TYR A 162 -2.20 -0.02 -7.76
N ASP A 163 -3.01 -0.96 -8.25
CA ASP A 163 -2.70 -2.38 -8.21
C ASP A 163 -1.42 -2.69 -9.01
N GLU A 164 -1.29 -2.14 -10.22
CA GLU A 164 -0.11 -2.31 -11.07
C GLU A 164 1.15 -1.77 -10.35
N MET A 165 1.07 -0.55 -9.84
CA MET A 165 2.21 0.10 -9.16
C MET A 165 2.62 -0.61 -7.88
N ASN A 166 1.69 -1.27 -7.19
CA ASN A 166 1.94 -2.01 -5.95
C ASN A 166 2.13 -3.52 -6.17
N TYR A 167 2.17 -4.02 -7.40
CA TYR A 167 2.24 -5.47 -7.67
C TYR A 167 3.43 -6.13 -6.97
N GLU A 168 4.63 -5.58 -7.15
CA GLU A 168 5.87 -6.08 -6.55
C GLU A 168 5.86 -5.98 -5.02
N TRP A 169 5.31 -4.88 -4.50
CA TRP A 169 5.17 -4.71 -3.05
C TRP A 169 4.22 -5.76 -2.46
N ASN A 170 3.07 -6.00 -3.09
CA ASN A 170 2.12 -7.03 -2.68
C ASN A 170 2.72 -8.44 -2.76
N ASP A 171 3.57 -8.73 -3.76
CA ASP A 171 4.30 -9.99 -3.84
C ASP A 171 5.23 -10.19 -2.63
N ILE A 172 6.02 -9.16 -2.29
CA ILE A 172 6.91 -9.16 -1.13
C ILE A 172 6.10 -9.46 0.13
N GLN A 173 4.99 -8.74 0.34
CA GLN A 173 4.13 -8.93 1.51
C GLN A 173 3.53 -10.33 1.58
N LEU A 174 3.08 -10.89 0.45
CA LEU A 174 2.49 -12.22 0.39
C LEU A 174 3.51 -13.32 0.72
N ARG A 175 4.69 -13.27 0.11
CA ARG A 175 5.77 -14.25 0.35
C ARG A 175 6.30 -14.18 1.77
N ARG A 176 6.29 -12.99 2.37
CA ARG A 176 6.63 -12.77 3.78
C ARG A 176 5.58 -13.34 4.74
N ARG A 177 4.29 -13.13 4.47
CA ARG A 177 3.20 -13.69 5.28
C ARG A 177 3.15 -15.22 5.25
N GLY A 178 3.52 -15.82 4.11
CA GLY A 178 3.58 -17.27 3.95
C GLY A 178 4.86 -17.93 4.46
N ALA A 179 5.91 -17.14 4.77
CA ALA A 179 7.18 -17.68 5.22
C ALA A 179 7.13 -18.06 6.72
N SER A 180 7.49 -19.31 7.02
CA SER A 180 7.77 -19.79 8.37
C SER A 180 9.16 -19.31 8.81
N GLY A 181 9.28 -18.03 9.12
CA GLY A 181 10.49 -17.40 9.64
C GLY A 181 10.22 -16.58 10.90
N PRO A 182 11.27 -16.19 11.65
CA PRO A 182 11.11 -15.28 12.77
C PRO A 182 10.55 -13.92 12.30
N PRO A 183 9.86 -13.18 13.19
CA PRO A 183 9.49 -11.79 12.94
C PRO A 183 10.71 -10.95 12.53
N LEU A 184 10.50 -9.86 11.78
CA LEU A 184 11.59 -8.91 11.52
C LEU A 184 12.13 -8.34 12.83
N ASP A 185 13.45 -8.32 12.95
CA ASP A 185 14.13 -7.50 13.95
C ASP A 185 13.95 -6.00 13.67
N GLN A 186 14.29 -5.18 14.66
CA GLN A 186 14.07 -3.73 14.60
C GLN A 186 14.87 -3.05 13.48
N ASP A 187 16.06 -3.54 13.15
CA ASP A 187 16.90 -2.96 12.10
C ASP A 187 16.27 -3.19 10.72
N LYS A 188 15.83 -4.42 10.45
CA LYS A 188 15.09 -4.74 9.21
C LYS A 188 13.76 -4.01 9.14
N GLN A 189 13.06 -3.82 10.26
CA GLN A 189 11.83 -3.02 10.29
C GLN A 189 12.10 -1.59 9.78
N GLN A 190 13.17 -0.94 10.24
CA GLN A 190 13.51 0.41 9.81
C GLN A 190 13.84 0.48 8.32
N LEU A 191 14.63 -0.47 7.81
CA LEU A 191 14.99 -0.55 6.40
C LEU A 191 13.75 -0.81 5.52
N VAL A 192 12.87 -1.70 5.96
CA VAL A 192 11.63 -2.03 5.23
C VAL A 192 10.69 -0.84 5.18
N PHE A 193 10.52 -0.12 6.30
CA PHE A 193 9.68 1.06 6.35
C PHE A 193 10.24 2.19 5.47
N MET A 194 11.54 2.45 5.54
CA MET A 194 12.22 3.45 4.71
C MET A 194 12.05 3.16 3.22
N ALA A 195 12.43 1.96 2.78
CA ALA A 195 12.36 1.59 1.36
C ALA A 195 10.92 1.45 0.82
N SER A 196 9.93 1.24 1.69
CA SER A 196 8.52 1.17 1.28
C SER A 196 7.81 2.52 1.26
N TYR A 197 8.10 3.41 2.21
CA TYR A 197 7.24 4.59 2.45
C TYR A 197 8.00 5.92 2.45
N ASP A 198 9.28 5.93 2.80
CA ASP A 198 10.06 7.17 2.94
C ASP A 198 11.01 7.33 1.75
N VAL A 199 10.44 7.62 0.57
CA VAL A 199 11.18 7.67 -0.70
C VAL A 199 12.31 8.70 -0.70
N ASP A 200 12.14 9.83 -0.03
CA ASP A 200 13.14 10.90 0.03
C ASP A 200 14.31 10.48 0.92
N LYS A 201 14.03 9.88 2.09
CA LYS A 201 15.08 9.33 2.94
C LYS A 201 15.79 8.14 2.30
N PHE A 202 15.03 7.28 1.60
CA PHE A 202 15.61 6.16 0.86
C PHE A 202 16.53 6.66 -0.26
N ARG A 203 16.16 7.74 -0.95
CA ARG A 203 17.02 8.42 -1.94
C ARG A 203 18.35 8.86 -1.33
N SER A 204 18.32 9.60 -0.23
CA SER A 204 19.56 9.99 0.47
C SER A 204 20.34 8.77 0.96
N PHE A 205 19.67 7.72 1.44
CA PHE A 205 20.34 6.46 1.79
C PHE A 205 21.10 5.85 0.60
N ILE A 206 20.53 5.87 -0.61
CA ILE A 206 21.22 5.34 -1.80
C ILE A 206 22.40 6.23 -2.22
N PHE A 207 22.20 7.55 -2.33
CA PHE A 207 23.18 8.43 -2.96
C PHE A 207 24.20 9.04 -2.00
N GLU A 208 23.88 9.16 -0.72
CA GLU A 208 24.70 9.88 0.27
C GLU A 208 25.36 8.95 1.31
N SER A 209 25.03 7.66 1.28
CA SER A 209 25.68 6.65 2.12
C SER A 209 26.71 5.83 1.34
N ARG A 210 27.30 4.83 2.00
CA ARG A 210 28.22 3.87 1.38
C ARG A 210 27.51 2.86 0.46
N PHE A 211 26.20 2.96 0.25
CA PHE A 211 25.43 2.00 -0.54
C PHE A 211 26.05 1.75 -1.93
N LEU A 212 26.39 2.81 -2.68
CA LEU A 212 26.97 2.68 -4.02
C LEU A 212 28.44 2.21 -4.04
N GLU A 213 29.13 2.25 -2.90
CA GLU A 213 30.44 1.61 -2.71
C GLU A 213 30.31 0.09 -2.54
N LEU A 214 29.17 -0.38 -2.02
CA LEU A 214 28.93 -1.78 -1.69
C LEU A 214 28.18 -2.52 -2.79
N PHE A 215 27.28 -1.85 -3.52
CA PHE A 215 26.41 -2.47 -4.52
C PHE A 215 26.67 -1.95 -5.95
N GLU A 216 26.56 -2.86 -6.91
CA GLU A 216 26.52 -2.54 -8.34
C GLU A 216 25.10 -2.12 -8.71
N VAL A 217 24.96 -0.91 -9.27
CA VAL A 217 23.71 -0.39 -9.82
C VAL A 217 24.00 0.21 -11.19
N ASP A 218 23.11 -0.03 -12.16
CA ASP A 218 23.24 0.49 -13.51
C ASP A 218 23.19 2.02 -13.55
N GLU A 219 24.01 2.64 -14.39
CA GLU A 219 24.12 4.11 -14.48
C GLU A 219 22.81 4.76 -14.97
N GLN A 220 22.08 4.13 -15.89
CA GLN A 220 20.80 4.65 -16.36
C GLN A 220 19.72 4.54 -15.27
N GLU A 221 19.77 3.48 -14.46
CA GLU A 221 18.91 3.33 -13.29
C GLU A 221 19.22 4.41 -12.24
N LEU A 222 20.50 4.67 -11.93
CA LEU A 222 20.92 5.74 -11.03
C LEU A 222 20.48 7.11 -11.50
N GLU A 223 20.63 7.43 -12.79
CA GLU A 223 20.23 8.74 -13.31
C GLU A 223 18.73 8.98 -13.16
N LYS A 224 17.90 7.99 -13.51
CA LYS A 224 16.43 8.08 -13.33
C LYS A 224 16.06 8.27 -11.86
N MET A 225 16.73 7.54 -10.99
CA MET A 225 16.48 7.56 -9.55
C MET A 225 16.82 8.87 -8.87
N LYS A 226 17.48 9.85 -9.51
CA LYS A 226 17.74 11.14 -8.86
C LYS A 226 16.45 11.93 -8.62
N ASP A 227 15.59 12.01 -9.63
CA ASP A 227 14.44 12.91 -9.63
C ASP A 227 13.09 12.21 -9.93
N ASP A 228 13.10 10.90 -10.16
CA ASP A 228 11.88 10.10 -10.37
C ASP A 228 11.54 9.25 -9.14
N ASP A 229 10.51 9.68 -8.40
CA ASP A 229 9.97 8.97 -7.23
C ASP A 229 9.43 7.57 -7.57
N ILE A 230 8.88 7.36 -8.77
CA ILE A 230 8.41 6.02 -9.21
C ILE A 230 9.61 5.12 -9.47
N ALA A 231 10.66 5.63 -10.13
CA ALA A 231 11.89 4.87 -10.32
C ALA A 231 12.52 4.48 -8.98
N MET A 232 12.57 5.41 -8.02
CA MET A 232 13.10 5.12 -6.68
C MET A 232 12.25 4.12 -5.90
N MET A 233 10.92 4.22 -5.95
CA MET A 233 10.03 3.23 -5.32
C MET A 233 10.25 1.83 -5.90
N ARG A 234 10.37 1.71 -7.23
CA ARG A 234 10.66 0.42 -7.89
C ARG A 234 12.02 -0.14 -7.46
N PHE A 235 13.03 0.71 -7.32
CA PHE A 235 14.31 0.30 -6.76
C PHE A 235 14.20 -0.10 -5.29
N GLY A 236 13.35 0.58 -4.51
CA GLY A 236 12.98 0.18 -3.16
C GLY A 236 12.48 -1.26 -3.11
N PHE A 237 11.63 -1.68 -4.05
CA PHE A 237 11.17 -3.07 -4.14
C PHE A 237 12.30 -4.05 -4.46
N LYS A 238 13.24 -3.70 -5.35
CA LYS A 238 14.46 -4.50 -5.57
C LYS A 238 15.26 -4.63 -4.27
N TYR A 239 15.51 -3.53 -3.58
CA TYR A 239 16.25 -3.53 -2.32
C TYR A 239 15.57 -4.37 -1.24
N LEU A 240 14.25 -4.26 -1.10
CA LEU A 240 13.44 -5.05 -0.17
C LEU A 240 13.57 -6.55 -0.44
N LYS A 241 13.47 -6.99 -1.70
CA LYS A 241 13.63 -8.39 -2.06
C LYS A 241 15.00 -8.95 -1.66
N TYR A 242 16.06 -8.16 -1.81
CA TYR A 242 17.40 -8.52 -1.41
C TYR A 242 17.54 -8.64 0.11
N ILE A 243 17.22 -7.59 0.88
CA ILE A 243 17.44 -7.59 2.35
C ILE A 243 16.54 -8.59 3.09
N LEU A 244 15.40 -8.94 2.49
CA LEU A 244 14.48 -9.95 3.00
C LEU A 244 14.82 -11.37 2.52
N MET A 245 15.91 -11.54 1.76
CA MET A 245 16.37 -12.83 1.21
C MET A 245 15.29 -13.53 0.36
N ILE A 246 14.49 -12.74 -0.35
CA ILE A 246 13.41 -13.21 -1.21
C ILE A 246 13.97 -13.57 -2.60
N GLU A 247 14.82 -12.68 -3.14
CA GLU A 247 15.49 -12.79 -4.44
C GLU A 247 16.84 -12.06 -4.39
N GLU A 248 17.85 -12.55 -5.09
CA GLU A 248 19.16 -11.89 -5.25
C GLU A 248 19.09 -10.77 -6.31
N THR A 249 18.33 -9.73 -6.01
CA THR A 249 18.07 -8.59 -6.91
C THR A 249 19.19 -7.55 -6.95
N LEU A 250 20.14 -7.61 -6.02
CA LEU A 250 21.28 -6.70 -5.92
C LEU A 250 22.58 -7.50 -5.89
N LYS A 251 23.60 -6.98 -6.58
CA LYS A 251 24.93 -7.57 -6.63
C LYS A 251 25.91 -6.72 -5.84
N MET A 252 26.65 -7.34 -4.94
CA MET A 252 27.73 -6.67 -4.21
C MET A 252 28.96 -6.48 -5.11
N ARG A 253 29.65 -5.35 -4.93
CA ARG A 253 30.95 -5.10 -5.56
C ARG A 253 32.02 -6.00 -4.95
N VAL A 254 32.95 -6.47 -5.80
CA VAL A 254 34.07 -7.30 -5.38
C VAL A 254 34.91 -6.56 -4.34
N GLY A 255 35.04 -7.11 -3.12
CA GLY A 255 35.81 -6.55 -2.00
C GLY A 255 34.99 -5.91 -0.88
N ALA A 256 33.66 -5.81 -1.02
CA ALA A 256 32.76 -5.26 -0.01
C ALA A 256 32.54 -6.18 1.23
N GLU A 257 32.97 -7.44 1.20
CA GLU A 257 32.85 -8.41 2.31
C GLU A 257 33.71 -8.07 3.54
N LYS A 258 34.57 -7.05 3.47
CA LYS A 258 35.52 -6.68 4.54
C LYS A 258 35.14 -5.38 5.24
N SER A 259 33.94 -5.30 5.78
CA SER A 259 33.68 -4.36 6.88
C SER A 259 32.42 -4.74 7.64
N GLY A 260 32.63 -5.55 8.69
CA GLY A 260 31.93 -5.53 9.99
C GLY A 260 30.42 -5.66 9.98
#